data_AF-A0A8H6H7U6-F1
#
_entry.id   AF-A0A8H6H7U6-F1
#
_cell.length_a   1.000
_cell.length_b   1.000
_cell.length_c   1.000
_cell.angle_alpha   90.00
_cell.angle_beta   90.00
_cell.angle_gamma   90.00
#
_symmetry.space_group_name_H-M   'P 1'
#
loop_
_entity.id
_entity.type
_entity.pdbx_description
1 polymer ?
#
loop_
_entity_poly.entity_id
_entity_poly.type
_entity_poly.pdbx_seq_one_letter_code
_entity_poly.pdbx_strand_id
1 'polypeptide(L)'
;MGNTHVKQKEAENRNFVSKYLRYNDWGFSTPIKTSEWSLTARPLPEPPQHVLDDRDVSATLSTHPHLFKIVTPVNVNRLRQLTIIHPNQPFVHSVLRGLQHGFWPWASYPPDHPSTYETACPPPSTEEQRTFLLAQRDTELSKDRYSEGFATLLPGMRNTPTFAVPKDGGLDLRMVTNHSKEPYSQNSMVDKAAMGKVPLDGMKVLG
;
A
#
# COMPACT_ATOMS: atom_id res chain seq x y z
N MET A 1 13.14 -36.15 19.17
CA MET A 1 13.90 -34.91 19.46
C MET A 1 13.50 -33.89 18.42
N GLY A 2 12.74 -32.88 18.81
CA GLY A 2 11.99 -32.01 17.90
C GLY A 2 12.91 -31.13 17.05
N ASN A 3 12.63 -31.06 15.75
CA ASN A 3 13.23 -30.12 14.82
C ASN A 3 12.78 -28.70 15.19
N THR A 4 13.52 -28.05 16.10
CA THR A 4 13.41 -26.62 16.32
C THR A 4 13.77 -25.93 15.00
N HIS A 5 12.81 -25.25 14.38
CA HIS A 5 12.97 -24.59 13.09
C HIS A 5 14.26 -23.74 13.09
N VAL A 6 15.05 -23.78 12.02
CA VAL A 6 16.30 -23.00 11.86
C VAL A 6 16.09 -21.50 12.19
N LYS A 7 14.89 -20.97 11.89
CA LYS A 7 14.48 -19.59 12.22
C LYS A 7 14.37 -19.28 13.71
N GLN A 8 14.14 -20.29 14.55
CA GLN A 8 13.96 -20.14 16.00
C GLN A 8 15.33 -20.02 16.69
N LYS A 9 16.30 -20.85 16.29
CA LYS A 9 17.71 -20.71 16.74
C LYS A 9 18.37 -19.41 16.25
N GLU A 10 18.10 -18.97 15.02
CA GLU A 10 18.59 -17.67 14.53
C GLU A 10 17.89 -16.47 15.19
N ALA A 11 16.63 -16.63 15.62
CA ALA A 11 15.88 -15.61 16.35
C ALA A 11 16.39 -15.44 17.79
N GLU A 12 16.69 -16.54 18.48
CA GLU A 12 17.28 -16.56 19.82
C GLU A 12 18.65 -15.85 19.85
N ASN A 13 19.51 -16.09 18.86
CA ASN A 13 20.83 -15.45 18.77
C ASN A 13 20.80 -13.94 18.44
N ARG A 14 19.66 -13.39 18.00
CA ARG A 14 19.53 -11.98 17.56
C ARG A 14 18.64 -11.14 18.48
N ASN A 15 18.27 -11.64 19.68
CA ASN A 15 17.23 -11.03 20.52
C ASN A 15 15.93 -10.75 19.73
N PHE A 16 15.62 -11.62 18.76
CA PHE A 16 14.44 -11.43 17.92
C PHE A 16 13.23 -11.86 18.72
N VAL A 17 12.48 -10.85 19.18
CA VAL A 17 11.12 -11.03 19.67
C VAL A 17 10.34 -11.92 18.69
N SER A 18 9.63 -12.92 19.23
CA SER A 18 8.81 -13.85 18.45
C SER A 18 8.01 -13.11 17.40
N LYS A 19 7.86 -13.64 16.18
CA LYS A 19 7.26 -12.92 15.05
C LYS A 19 5.91 -12.28 15.37
N TYR A 20 5.09 -12.93 16.20
CA TYR A 20 3.79 -12.46 16.67
C TYR A 20 3.85 -11.34 17.72
N LEU A 21 4.99 -11.16 18.39
CA LEU A 21 5.27 -10.08 19.34
C LEU A 21 6.05 -8.92 18.70
N ARG A 22 6.55 -9.05 17.46
CA ARG A 22 7.25 -7.94 16.78
C ARG A 22 6.31 -6.76 16.66
N TYR A 23 6.74 -5.60 17.18
CA TYR A 23 5.94 -4.37 17.28
C TYR A 23 4.74 -4.43 18.25
N ASN A 24 4.48 -5.58 18.87
CA ASN A 24 3.46 -5.79 19.91
C ASN A 24 4.12 -6.14 21.25
N ASP A 25 5.30 -5.59 21.51
CA ASP A 25 5.98 -5.69 22.79
C ASP A 25 6.24 -4.26 23.31
N TRP A 26 6.00 -4.04 24.61
CA TRP A 26 6.19 -2.73 25.23
C TRP A 26 7.67 -2.35 25.33
N GLY A 27 8.57 -3.35 25.34
CA GLY A 27 10.04 -3.25 25.26
C GLY A 27 10.70 -2.02 25.86
N PHE A 28 11.82 -1.60 25.26
CA PHE A 28 12.42 -0.29 25.52
C PHE A 28 11.78 0.74 24.58
N SER A 29 11.43 1.91 25.12
CA SER A 29 10.87 3.04 24.35
C SER A 29 11.72 3.35 23.14
N THR A 30 11.10 3.54 21.97
CA THR A 30 11.81 4.13 20.84
C THR A 30 12.17 5.58 21.18
N PRO A 31 13.27 6.13 20.62
CA PRO A 31 13.68 7.50 20.88
C PRO A 31 12.74 8.55 20.25
N ILE A 32 11.86 8.14 19.34
CA ILE A 32 10.86 9.01 18.72
C ILE A 32 9.50 8.36 18.90
N LYS A 33 8.59 9.11 19.50
CA LYS A 33 7.18 8.76 19.68
C LYS A 33 6.39 9.23 18.46
N THR A 34 5.40 8.47 18.00
CA THR A 34 4.60 8.86 16.81
C THR A 34 3.86 10.17 17.06
N SER A 35 3.41 10.40 18.29
CA SER A 35 2.76 11.64 18.74
C SER A 35 3.69 12.85 18.70
N GLU A 36 4.98 12.68 19.03
CA GLU A 36 5.98 13.76 18.95
C GLU A 36 6.41 14.00 17.50
N TRP A 37 6.57 12.92 16.72
CA TRP A 37 6.89 13.00 15.31
C TRP A 37 5.82 13.77 14.54
N SER A 38 4.53 13.53 14.83
CA SER A 38 3.43 14.23 14.13
C SER A 38 3.44 15.74 14.38
N LEU A 39 4.04 16.23 15.47
CA LEU A 39 4.17 17.67 15.77
C LEU A 39 5.06 18.40 14.74
N THR A 40 5.98 17.69 14.10
CA THR A 40 6.97 18.27 13.17
C THR A 40 6.95 17.61 11.79
N ALA A 41 6.11 16.59 11.59
CA ALA A 41 5.93 15.91 10.32
C ALA A 41 5.58 16.90 9.20
N ARG A 42 6.22 16.75 8.03
CA ARG A 42 5.84 17.52 6.85
C ARG A 42 4.47 17.03 6.34
N PRO A 43 3.65 17.91 5.75
CA PRO A 43 2.48 17.49 5.00
C PRO A 43 2.81 16.38 4.01
N LEU A 44 1.91 15.41 3.88
CA LEU A 44 1.98 14.39 2.84
C LEU A 44 1.90 15.08 1.47
N PRO A 45 2.62 14.58 0.46
CA PRO A 45 2.66 15.22 -0.84
C PRO A 45 1.31 15.12 -1.53
N GLU A 46 1.11 16.06 -2.42
CA GLU A 46 0.00 16.04 -3.36
C GLU A 46 0.53 15.58 -4.72
N PRO A 47 -0.36 15.08 -5.61
CA PRO A 47 0.04 14.84 -6.99
C PRO A 47 0.57 16.14 -7.60
N PRO A 48 1.72 16.11 -8.32
CA PRO A 48 2.22 17.27 -9.02
C PRO A 48 1.21 17.81 -10.03
N GLN A 49 1.23 19.13 -10.28
CA GLN A 49 0.25 19.79 -11.15
C GLN A 49 0.17 19.16 -12.55
N HIS A 50 1.29 18.76 -13.15
CA HIS A 50 1.30 18.11 -14.47
C HIS A 50 0.55 16.77 -14.50
N VAL A 51 0.47 16.05 -13.37
CA VAL A 51 -0.34 14.83 -13.26
C VAL A 51 -1.82 15.17 -13.16
N LEU A 52 -2.15 16.23 -12.42
CA LEU A 52 -3.53 16.72 -12.27
C LEU A 52 -4.08 17.30 -13.59
N ASP A 53 -3.21 17.90 -14.40
CA ASP A 53 -3.57 18.50 -15.69
C ASP A 53 -3.60 17.48 -16.84
N ASP A 54 -3.24 16.22 -16.57
CA ASP A 54 -3.32 15.15 -17.56
C ASP A 54 -4.79 14.93 -17.96
N ARG A 55 -5.10 15.26 -19.22
CA ARG A 55 -6.44 15.23 -19.77
C ARG A 55 -6.98 13.80 -19.88
N ASP A 56 -6.13 12.85 -20.21
CA ASP A 56 -6.50 11.46 -20.42
C ASP A 56 -6.86 10.81 -19.07
N VAL A 57 -6.00 11.00 -18.06
CA VAL A 57 -6.24 10.53 -16.70
C VAL A 57 -7.50 11.19 -16.11
N SER A 58 -7.64 12.50 -16.26
CA SER A 58 -8.80 13.25 -15.76
C SER A 58 -10.11 12.82 -16.44
N ALA A 59 -10.08 12.57 -17.75
CA ALA A 59 -11.23 12.04 -18.48
C ALA A 59 -11.60 10.64 -17.99
N THR A 60 -10.63 9.73 -17.83
CA THR A 60 -10.86 8.38 -17.30
C THR A 60 -11.46 8.40 -15.89
N LEU A 61 -10.91 9.21 -14.97
CA LEU A 61 -11.40 9.33 -13.60
C LEU A 61 -12.83 9.89 -13.53
N SER A 62 -13.14 10.90 -14.35
CA SER A 62 -14.46 11.54 -14.36
C SER A 62 -15.56 10.69 -15.01
N THR A 63 -15.21 9.92 -16.04
CA THR A 63 -16.15 9.05 -16.77
C THR A 63 -16.37 7.69 -16.10
N HIS A 64 -15.38 7.21 -15.32
CA HIS A 64 -15.43 5.90 -14.66
C HIS A 64 -15.19 5.98 -13.14
N PRO A 65 -15.91 6.84 -12.38
CA PRO A 65 -15.67 7.00 -10.94
C PRO A 65 -15.90 5.71 -10.15
N HIS A 66 -16.75 4.81 -10.64
CA HIS A 66 -17.03 3.51 -10.04
C HIS A 66 -15.82 2.56 -10.04
N LEU A 67 -14.83 2.78 -10.92
CA LEU A 67 -13.60 1.97 -10.98
C LEU A 67 -12.54 2.43 -9.96
N PHE A 68 -12.63 3.67 -9.47
CA PHE A 68 -11.61 4.33 -8.65
C PHE A 68 -12.17 4.79 -7.30
N LYS A 69 -12.95 3.93 -6.65
CA LYS A 69 -13.54 4.24 -5.36
C LYS A 69 -12.47 4.44 -4.29
N ILE A 70 -12.57 5.52 -3.54
CA ILE A 70 -11.75 5.75 -2.34
C ILE A 70 -12.60 5.36 -1.14
N VAL A 71 -12.37 4.14 -0.66
CA VAL A 71 -13.06 3.59 0.51
C VAL A 71 -12.11 3.66 1.70
N THR A 72 -12.56 4.31 2.77
CA THR A 72 -11.82 4.36 4.03
C THR A 72 -12.69 3.86 5.18
N PRO A 73 -12.20 2.93 6.02
CA PRO A 73 -12.92 2.53 7.24
C PRO A 73 -12.85 3.62 8.34
N VAL A 74 -12.03 4.66 8.14
CA VAL A 74 -11.84 5.74 9.11
C VAL A 74 -12.98 6.76 8.99
N ASN A 75 -13.64 7.07 10.10
CA ASN A 75 -14.56 8.20 10.15
C ASN A 75 -13.79 9.53 10.09
N VAL A 76 -13.58 10.04 8.88
CA VAL A 76 -12.78 11.25 8.63
C VAL A 76 -13.35 12.48 9.34
N ASN A 77 -14.67 12.61 9.42
CA ASN A 77 -15.32 13.74 10.11
C ASN A 77 -15.02 13.69 11.61
N ARG A 78 -15.08 12.51 12.22
CA ARG A 78 -14.71 12.34 13.62
C ARG A 78 -13.23 12.59 13.85
N LEU A 79 -12.36 12.06 12.98
CA LEU A 79 -10.92 12.29 13.06
C LEU A 79 -10.60 13.80 13.01
N ARG A 80 -11.21 14.53 12.07
CA ARG A 80 -11.08 16.00 11.95
C ARG A 80 -11.45 16.74 13.23
N GLN A 81 -12.53 16.34 13.89
CA GLN A 81 -12.94 16.93 15.17
C GLN A 81 -11.91 16.64 16.27
N LEU A 82 -11.41 15.41 16.33
CA LEU A 82 -10.43 14.99 17.34
C LEU A 82 -9.07 15.68 17.15
N THR A 83 -8.72 16.07 15.92
CA THR A 83 -7.43 16.69 15.60
C THR A 83 -7.49 18.21 15.44
N ILE A 84 -8.61 18.85 15.78
CA ILE A 84 -8.80 20.31 15.60
C ILE A 84 -7.79 21.16 16.39
N ILE A 85 -7.33 20.66 17.54
CA ILE A 85 -6.34 21.34 18.40
C ILE A 85 -4.90 20.85 18.17
N HIS A 86 -4.67 19.98 17.18
CA HIS A 86 -3.31 19.49 16.90
C HIS A 86 -2.42 20.66 16.42
N PRO A 87 -1.20 20.83 16.96
CA PRO A 87 -0.39 22.00 16.65
C PRO A 87 0.12 22.01 15.20
N ASN A 88 0.30 20.84 14.59
CA ASN A 88 0.67 20.71 13.18
C ASN A 88 -0.56 20.46 12.29
N GLN A 89 -1.36 21.51 12.10
CA GLN A 89 -2.53 21.48 11.21
C GLN A 89 -2.19 21.18 9.75
N PRO A 90 -1.07 21.67 9.16
CA PRO A 90 -0.70 21.33 7.79
C PRO A 90 -0.58 19.82 7.55
N PHE A 91 0.07 19.09 8.47
CA PHE A 91 0.15 17.64 8.39
C PHE A 91 -1.22 16.97 8.53
N VAL A 92 -1.98 17.36 9.55
CA VAL A 92 -3.34 16.81 9.79
C VAL A 92 -4.23 17.00 8.57
N HIS A 93 -4.25 18.18 7.95
CA HIS A 93 -5.02 18.43 6.75
C HIS A 93 -4.60 17.54 5.58
N SER A 94 -3.30 17.31 5.38
CA SER A 94 -2.82 16.40 4.33
C SER A 94 -3.26 14.95 4.55
N VAL A 95 -3.28 14.47 5.81
CA VAL A 95 -3.78 13.13 6.17
C VAL A 95 -5.28 13.02 5.93
N LEU A 96 -6.07 14.00 6.41
CA LEU A 96 -7.51 14.02 6.21
C LEU A 96 -7.86 14.05 4.72
N ARG A 97 -7.13 14.86 3.93
CA ARG A 97 -7.27 14.90 2.48
C ARG A 97 -6.97 13.54 1.86
N GLY A 98 -5.86 12.91 2.24
CA GLY A 98 -5.47 11.59 1.72
C GLY A 98 -6.48 10.48 2.03
N LEU A 99 -7.12 10.52 3.19
CA LEU A 99 -8.20 9.58 3.53
C LEU A 99 -9.48 9.78 2.70
N GLN A 100 -9.72 10.99 2.18
CA GLN A 100 -10.89 11.32 1.37
C GLN A 100 -10.62 11.19 -0.13
N HIS A 101 -9.41 11.51 -0.57
CA HIS A 101 -9.04 11.69 -1.98
C HIS A 101 -7.92 10.75 -2.45
N GLY A 102 -7.40 9.88 -1.58
CA GLY A 102 -6.27 9.01 -1.86
C GLY A 102 -4.92 9.65 -1.54
N PHE A 103 -3.90 8.82 -1.30
CA PHE A 103 -2.54 9.26 -1.00
C PHE A 103 -1.67 9.26 -2.25
N TRP A 104 -0.90 10.32 -2.45
CA TRP A 104 0.10 10.35 -3.52
C TRP A 104 1.34 9.55 -3.11
N PRO A 105 1.78 8.55 -3.90
CA PRO A 105 2.87 7.65 -3.50
C PRO A 105 4.26 8.19 -3.87
N TRP A 106 4.45 9.51 -4.00
CA TRP A 106 5.69 10.12 -4.49
C TRP A 106 6.12 9.58 -5.88
N ALA A 107 5.14 9.29 -6.73
CA ALA A 107 5.41 8.81 -8.08
C ALA A 107 5.92 9.94 -8.99
N SER A 108 6.87 9.61 -9.86
CA SER A 108 7.33 10.41 -10.98
C SER A 108 7.34 9.52 -12.22
N TYR A 109 6.54 9.89 -13.22
CA TYR A 109 6.45 9.13 -14.47
C TYR A 109 7.49 9.63 -15.48
N PRO A 110 8.21 8.73 -16.16
CA PRO A 110 9.12 9.15 -17.21
C PRO A 110 8.31 9.72 -18.40
N PRO A 111 8.83 10.72 -19.13
CA PRO A 111 8.07 11.42 -20.19
C PRO A 111 7.61 10.52 -21.35
N ASP A 112 8.30 9.41 -21.59
CA ASP A 112 8.01 8.42 -22.63
C ASP A 112 7.04 7.32 -22.16
N HIS A 113 6.46 7.47 -20.97
CA HIS A 113 5.55 6.49 -20.42
C HIS A 113 4.27 6.38 -21.27
N PRO A 114 3.82 5.17 -21.65
CA PRO A 114 2.62 5.01 -22.46
C PRO A 114 1.35 5.36 -21.66
N SER A 115 0.32 5.87 -22.36
CA SER A 115 -0.98 6.21 -21.73
C SER A 115 -1.63 4.98 -21.08
N THR A 116 -1.52 3.80 -21.69
CA THR A 116 -1.90 2.51 -21.09
C THR A 116 -0.74 1.54 -21.14
N TYR A 117 -0.58 0.72 -20.10
CA TYR A 117 0.45 -0.30 -20.10
C TYR A 117 -0.07 -1.64 -19.59
N GLU A 118 -0.03 -2.63 -20.48
CA GLU A 118 -0.34 -4.01 -20.17
C GLU A 118 0.93 -4.87 -20.14
N THR A 119 1.28 -5.30 -18.94
CA THR A 119 2.30 -6.29 -18.67
C THR A 119 1.74 -7.68 -18.87
N ALA A 120 2.50 -8.54 -19.55
CA ALA A 120 2.17 -9.96 -19.64
C ALA A 120 2.06 -10.57 -18.22
N CYS A 121 0.88 -11.12 -17.91
CA CYS A 121 0.64 -11.89 -16.70
C CYS A 121 0.41 -13.35 -17.12
N PRO A 122 1.34 -14.28 -16.81
CA PRO A 122 1.13 -15.68 -17.15
C PRO A 122 -0.12 -16.20 -16.43
N PRO A 123 -0.90 -17.08 -17.07
CA PRO A 123 -2.04 -17.70 -16.41
C PRO A 123 -1.57 -18.57 -15.24
N PRO A 124 -2.44 -18.80 -14.22
CA PRO A 124 -2.14 -19.71 -13.13
C PRO A 124 -1.75 -21.09 -13.67
N SER A 125 -0.70 -21.70 -13.12
CA SER A 125 -0.15 -22.96 -13.62
C SER A 125 -0.96 -24.18 -13.15
N THR A 126 -1.70 -24.06 -12.05
CA THR A 126 -2.56 -25.12 -11.50
C THR A 126 -3.96 -24.61 -11.20
N GLU A 127 -4.94 -25.53 -11.15
CA GLU A 127 -6.32 -25.19 -10.79
C GLU A 127 -6.42 -24.72 -9.34
N GLU A 128 -5.55 -25.19 -8.43
CA GLU A 128 -5.52 -24.69 -7.04
C GLU A 128 -5.11 -23.22 -6.99
N GLN A 129 -4.07 -22.84 -7.76
CA GLN A 129 -3.66 -21.43 -7.86
C GLN A 129 -4.77 -20.55 -8.43
N ARG A 130 -5.47 -21.04 -9.46
CA ARG A 130 -6.59 -20.34 -10.07
C ARG A 130 -7.72 -20.13 -9.08
N THR A 131 -8.15 -21.21 -8.41
CA THR A 131 -9.23 -21.18 -7.40
C THR A 131 -8.88 -20.24 -6.26
N PHE A 132 -7.63 -20.27 -5.78
CA PHE A 132 -7.15 -19.38 -4.74
C PHE A 132 -7.22 -17.90 -5.16
N LEU A 133 -6.76 -17.56 -6.36
CA LEU A 133 -6.80 -16.18 -6.86
C LEU A 133 -8.23 -15.67 -7.04
N LEU A 134 -9.14 -16.52 -7.52
CA LEU A 134 -10.56 -16.18 -7.63
C LEU A 134 -11.18 -15.91 -6.25
N ALA A 135 -10.90 -16.76 -5.26
CA ALA A 135 -11.39 -16.57 -3.89
C ALA A 135 -10.83 -15.28 -3.24
N GLN A 136 -9.56 -14.95 -3.48
CA GLN A 136 -8.97 -13.69 -3.03
C GLN A 136 -9.65 -12.49 -3.70
N ARG A 137 -9.83 -12.53 -5.04
CA ARG A 137 -10.57 -11.50 -5.78
C ARG A 137 -11.96 -11.28 -5.18
N ASP A 138 -12.72 -12.35 -4.98
CA ASP A 138 -14.09 -12.27 -4.46
C ASP A 138 -14.13 -11.69 -3.04
N THR A 139 -13.14 -12.04 -2.22
CA THR A 139 -12.98 -11.45 -0.89
C THR A 139 -12.73 -9.94 -0.96
N GLU A 140 -11.84 -9.47 -1.85
CA GLU A 140 -11.54 -8.04 -1.98
C GLU A 140 -12.69 -7.25 -2.63
N LEU A 141 -13.43 -7.86 -3.57
CA LEU A 141 -14.68 -7.32 -4.12
C LEU A 141 -15.76 -7.16 -3.04
N SER A 142 -15.96 -8.18 -2.19
CA SER A 142 -16.95 -8.12 -1.10
C SER A 142 -16.68 -7.02 -0.08
N LYS A 143 -15.43 -6.56 0.00
CA LYS A 143 -14.98 -5.47 0.88
C LYS A 143 -14.93 -4.11 0.19
N ASP A 144 -15.39 -4.02 -1.06
CA ASP A 144 -15.33 -2.83 -1.91
C ASP A 144 -13.90 -2.26 -2.05
N ARG A 145 -12.89 -3.12 -1.95
CA ARG A 145 -11.47 -2.75 -2.13
C ARG A 145 -11.05 -2.86 -3.58
N TYR A 146 -11.66 -3.77 -4.32
CA TYR A 146 -11.57 -3.86 -5.77
C TYR A 146 -12.87 -3.37 -6.39
N SER A 147 -12.75 -2.70 -7.54
CA SER A 147 -13.86 -2.42 -8.43
C SER A 147 -14.22 -3.66 -9.25
N GLU A 148 -15.38 -3.62 -9.89
CA GLU A 148 -15.80 -4.65 -10.83
C GLU A 148 -14.79 -4.77 -11.99
N GLY A 149 -14.67 -5.99 -12.52
CA GLY A 149 -13.77 -6.26 -13.65
C GLY A 149 -14.23 -5.56 -14.94
N PHE A 150 -13.27 -5.12 -15.74
CA PHE A 150 -13.50 -4.50 -17.03
C PHE A 150 -12.54 -5.07 -18.08
N ALA A 151 -12.91 -5.00 -19.36
CA ALA A 151 -12.26 -5.77 -20.42
C ALA A 151 -10.97 -5.14 -20.96
N THR A 152 -10.84 -3.81 -20.92
CA THR A 152 -9.74 -3.09 -21.59
C THR A 152 -9.25 -1.94 -20.72
N LEU A 153 -7.93 -1.81 -20.60
CA LEU A 153 -7.31 -0.68 -19.88
C LEU A 153 -7.71 0.65 -20.51
N LEU A 154 -8.16 1.58 -19.67
CA LEU A 154 -8.46 2.95 -20.05
C LEU A 154 -7.20 3.82 -19.95
N PRO A 155 -7.13 4.96 -20.67
CA PRO A 155 -6.01 5.90 -20.55
C PRO A 155 -5.66 6.24 -19.10
N GLY A 156 -4.37 6.20 -18.77
CA GLY A 156 -3.84 6.34 -17.41
C GLY A 156 -3.79 5.04 -16.60
N MET A 157 -4.42 3.96 -17.07
CA MET A 157 -4.44 2.67 -16.36
C MET A 157 -3.29 1.76 -16.75
N ARG A 158 -2.91 0.93 -15.79
CA ARG A 158 -1.84 -0.07 -15.94
C ARG A 158 -2.22 -1.33 -15.19
N ASN A 159 -1.86 -2.47 -15.74
CA ASN A 159 -1.92 -3.72 -14.98
C ASN A 159 -0.55 -3.99 -14.33
N THR A 160 -0.55 -4.81 -13.28
CA THR A 160 0.68 -5.32 -12.67
C THR A 160 0.50 -6.82 -12.46
N PRO A 161 1.44 -7.67 -12.90
CA PRO A 161 1.25 -9.11 -12.86
C PRO A 161 1.09 -9.56 -11.43
N THR A 162 0.02 -10.32 -11.19
CA THR A 162 -0.37 -10.84 -9.89
C THR A 162 -0.52 -12.35 -9.99
N PHE A 163 0.15 -13.08 -9.10
CA PHE A 163 0.21 -14.54 -9.15
C PHE A 163 0.19 -15.15 -7.74
N ALA A 164 -0.21 -16.42 -7.65
CA ALA A 164 -0.17 -17.17 -6.42
C ALA A 164 1.18 -17.87 -6.27
N VAL A 165 1.81 -17.74 -5.11
CA VAL A 165 3.04 -18.47 -4.77
C VAL A 165 2.83 -19.32 -3.52
N PRO A 166 3.50 -20.48 -3.42
CA PRO A 166 3.53 -21.25 -2.19
C PRO A 166 4.03 -20.44 -0.98
N LYS A 167 3.43 -20.69 0.18
CA LYS A 167 3.93 -20.31 1.50
C LYS A 167 3.90 -21.53 2.42
N ASP A 168 4.52 -21.39 3.59
CA ASP A 168 4.51 -22.41 4.65
C ASP A 168 4.92 -23.81 4.16
N GLY A 169 5.95 -23.86 3.30
CA GLY A 169 6.48 -25.12 2.75
C GLY A 169 5.62 -25.76 1.66
N GLY A 170 4.63 -25.05 1.12
CA GLY A 170 3.71 -25.57 0.09
C GLY A 170 2.33 -25.93 0.62
N LEU A 171 2.08 -25.74 1.91
CA LEU A 171 0.80 -26.06 2.55
C LEU A 171 -0.31 -25.05 2.25
N ASP A 172 0.06 -23.83 1.87
CA ASP A 172 -0.90 -22.76 1.56
C ASP A 172 -0.31 -21.84 0.49
N LEU A 173 -1.14 -20.97 -0.07
CA LEU A 173 -0.79 -19.99 -1.08
C LEU A 173 -0.83 -18.57 -0.52
N ARG A 174 -0.14 -17.66 -1.20
CA ARG A 174 -0.28 -16.21 -1.03
C ARG A 174 -0.30 -15.56 -2.39
N MET A 175 -1.11 -14.51 -2.50
CA MET A 175 -1.13 -13.65 -3.67
C MET A 175 0.07 -12.69 -3.61
N VAL A 176 0.78 -12.54 -4.74
CA VAL A 176 1.91 -11.63 -4.88
C VAL A 176 1.70 -10.79 -6.13
N THR A 177 1.75 -9.48 -5.97
CA THR A 177 1.76 -8.52 -7.08
C THR A 177 3.20 -8.05 -7.31
N ASN A 178 3.71 -8.23 -8.53
CA ASN A 178 5.09 -7.88 -8.86
C ASN A 178 5.19 -6.43 -9.36
N HIS A 179 5.23 -5.49 -8.42
CA HIS A 179 5.42 -4.05 -8.66
C HIS A 179 6.82 -3.68 -9.19
N SER A 180 7.75 -4.63 -9.28
CA SER A 180 9.11 -4.44 -9.80
C SER A 180 9.29 -4.94 -11.24
N LYS A 181 8.20 -5.24 -11.94
CA LYS A 181 8.29 -5.75 -13.31
C LYS A 181 8.63 -4.61 -14.30
N GLU A 182 9.78 -4.75 -14.94
CA GLU A 182 10.30 -3.86 -15.99
C GLU A 182 9.51 -3.97 -17.32
N PRO A 183 9.59 -2.96 -18.22
CA PRO A 183 10.41 -1.73 -18.19
C PRO A 183 9.83 -0.55 -17.39
N TYR A 184 8.57 -0.59 -16.99
CA TYR A 184 7.91 0.52 -16.32
C TYR A 184 7.46 0.13 -14.92
N SER A 185 8.39 -0.38 -14.10
CA SER A 185 8.07 -0.89 -12.76
C SER A 185 7.51 0.21 -11.85
N GLN A 186 6.40 -0.06 -11.15
CA GLN A 186 5.81 0.94 -10.24
C GLN A 186 6.78 1.32 -9.10
N ASN A 187 7.58 0.37 -8.65
CA ASN A 187 8.60 0.59 -7.62
C ASN A 187 9.77 1.48 -8.07
N SER A 188 10.03 1.61 -9.37
CA SER A 188 11.06 2.53 -9.88
C SER A 188 10.55 3.96 -10.03
N MET A 189 9.22 4.14 -10.16
CA MET A 189 8.59 5.46 -10.27
C MET A 189 8.50 6.19 -8.94
N VAL A 190 8.63 5.49 -7.82
CA VAL A 190 8.55 6.09 -6.49
C VAL A 190 9.90 6.69 -6.10
N ASP A 191 9.93 7.99 -5.83
CA ASP A 191 11.12 8.66 -5.30
C ASP A 191 11.35 8.27 -3.83
N LYS A 192 12.23 7.28 -3.64
CA LYS A 192 12.62 6.77 -2.32
C LYS A 192 13.44 7.77 -1.50
N ALA A 193 14.07 8.76 -2.14
CA ALA A 193 14.80 9.80 -1.43
C ALA A 193 13.84 10.88 -0.89
N ALA A 194 12.76 11.16 -1.62
CA ALA A 194 11.69 12.06 -1.18
C ALA A 194 10.76 11.41 -0.14
N MET A 195 10.62 10.08 -0.16
CA MET A 195 9.89 9.31 0.85
C MET A 195 10.62 9.39 2.20
N GLY A 196 10.21 10.35 3.04
CA GLY A 196 10.74 10.49 4.39
C GLY A 196 10.55 9.22 5.23
N LYS A 197 11.37 9.05 6.27
CA LYS A 197 11.19 7.96 7.22
C LYS A 197 9.98 8.27 8.11
N VAL A 198 8.90 7.53 7.91
CA VAL A 198 7.72 7.57 8.80
C VAL A 198 7.92 6.52 9.90
N PRO A 199 7.78 6.87 11.19
CA PRO A 199 7.78 5.89 12.25
C PRO A 199 6.60 4.93 12.04
N LEU A 200 6.87 3.63 11.97
CA LEU A 200 5.80 2.63 11.87
C LEU A 200 5.09 2.51 13.22
N ASP A 201 3.77 2.33 13.18
CA ASP A 201 2.97 2.06 14.36
C ASP A 201 3.40 0.74 15.00
N GLY A 202 4.02 0.84 16.17
CA GLY A 202 4.31 -0.27 17.05
C GLY A 202 4.06 0.17 18.49
N MET A 203 3.78 -0.78 19.38
CA MET A 203 3.52 -0.53 20.80
C MET A 203 4.63 0.25 21.50
N LYS A 204 5.87 0.20 20.99
CA LYS A 204 7.02 0.98 21.51
C LYS A 204 7.00 2.46 21.13
N VAL A 205 6.19 2.83 20.14
CA VAL A 205 6.20 4.13 19.46
C VAL A 205 4.92 4.93 19.76
N LEU A 206 3.86 4.27 20.26
CA LEU A 206 2.55 4.87 20.56
C LEU A 206 2.52 5.73 21.83
N GLY A 207 3.47 5.55 22.75
CA GLY A 207 3.53 6.29 24.02
C GLY A 207 4.24 7.61 23.90
#